data_AF-A0AAV8SBY0-F1
#
_entry.id   AF-A0AAV8SBY0-F1
#
_cell.length_a   1.000
_cell.length_b   1.000
_cell.length_c   1.000
_cell.angle_alpha   90.00
_cell.angle_beta   90.00
_cell.angle_gamma   90.00
#
_symmetry.space_group_name_H-M   'P 1'
#
loop_
_entity.id
_entity.type
_entity.pdbx_description
1 polymer ?
#
loop_
_entity_poly.entity_id
_entity_poly.type
_entity_poly.pdbx_seq_one_letter_code
_entity_poly.pdbx_strand_id
1 'polypeptide(L)'
;MNQYPLLYNPYPYFAYTGDPKHIPLSYALGNATGSDVVHDGDLQYNSLFDAMIDTIYVAAKKVGGEALRIVVAKTGWSSAGNGNKTTIPIARTYVNNGIHVLLKIFNGTFTGMPQTGTYPCY
;
A
#
# COMPACT_ATOMS: atom_id res chain seq x y z
N MET A 1 -19.28 16.18 -14.95
CA MET A 1 -17.85 16.19 -14.56
C MET A 1 -17.23 14.91 -15.08
N ASN A 2 -16.13 14.99 -15.81
CA ASN A 2 -15.49 13.79 -16.36
C ASN A 2 -14.88 12.98 -15.21
N GLN A 3 -15.46 11.82 -14.92
CA GLN A 3 -14.97 10.87 -13.92
C GLN A 3 -13.81 10.07 -14.52
N TYR A 4 -12.65 10.70 -14.71
CA TYR A 4 -11.44 9.96 -15.08
C TYR A 4 -10.79 9.37 -13.82
N PRO A 5 -10.49 8.07 -13.80
CA PRO A 5 -9.81 7.47 -12.66
C PRO A 5 -8.36 7.94 -12.56
N LEU A 6 -7.86 8.09 -11.33
CA LEU A 6 -6.44 8.26 -11.07
C LEU A 6 -5.76 6.89 -11.10
N LEU A 7 -4.92 6.67 -12.10
CA LEU A 7 -4.09 5.47 -12.18
C LEU A 7 -2.87 5.64 -11.30
N TYR A 8 -2.72 4.75 -10.33
CA TYR A 8 -1.60 4.75 -9.40
C TYR A 8 -0.80 3.45 -9.52
N ASN A 9 0.53 3.57 -9.46
CA ASN A 9 1.47 2.45 -9.56
C ASN A 9 2.25 2.31 -8.24
N PRO A 10 1.63 1.80 -7.16
CA PRO A 10 2.33 1.55 -5.90
C PRO A 10 3.35 0.43 -6.07
N TYR A 11 4.60 0.68 -5.66
CA TYR A 11 5.67 -0.32 -5.65
C TYR A 11 6.39 -0.33 -4.31
N PRO A 12 5.88 -1.08 -3.31
CA PRO A 12 6.56 -1.28 -2.02
C PRO A 12 8.02 -1.75 -2.16
N TYR A 13 8.32 -2.48 -3.24
CA TYR A 13 9.68 -2.91 -3.59
C TYR A 13 10.69 -1.74 -3.62
N PHE A 14 10.35 -0.61 -4.23
CA PHE A 14 11.29 0.51 -4.35
C PHE A 14 11.52 1.19 -3.00
N ALA A 15 10.48 1.31 -2.17
CA ALA A 15 10.62 1.83 -0.81
C ALA A 15 11.53 0.92 0.03
N TYR A 16 11.28 -0.39 0.05
CA TYR A 16 12.10 -1.37 0.77
C TYR A 16 13.56 -1.38 0.30
N THR A 17 13.80 -1.34 -1.02
CA THR A 17 15.17 -1.37 -1.54
C THR A 17 15.93 -0.06 -1.32
N GLY A 18 15.23 1.07 -1.24
CA GLY A 18 15.78 2.37 -0.90
C GLY A 18 16.17 2.49 0.58
N ASP A 19 15.40 1.88 1.49
CA ASP A 19 15.71 1.89 2.92
C ASP A 19 15.39 0.54 3.62
N PRO A 20 16.19 -0.50 3.37
CA PRO A 20 15.96 -1.82 3.95
C PRO A 20 16.29 -1.90 5.44
N LYS A 21 16.84 -0.83 6.03
CA LYS A 21 17.17 -0.77 7.47
C LYS A 21 15.95 -0.37 8.29
N HIS A 22 15.12 0.53 7.77
CA HIS A 22 13.95 1.04 8.49
C HIS A 22 12.62 0.50 7.95
N ILE A 23 12.60 -0.08 6.75
CA ILE A 23 11.42 -0.74 6.19
C ILE A 23 11.61 -2.26 6.30
N PRO A 24 10.92 -2.94 7.23
CA PRO A 24 10.97 -4.39 7.32
C PRO A 24 10.48 -5.04 6.02
N LEU A 25 11.14 -6.11 5.61
CA LEU A 25 10.71 -6.87 4.44
C LEU A 25 9.28 -7.40 4.62
N SER A 26 8.94 -7.83 5.82
CA SER A 26 7.59 -8.31 6.17
C SER A 26 6.50 -7.27 5.91
N TYR A 27 6.75 -6.02 6.32
CA TYR A 27 5.85 -4.90 6.06
C TYR A 27 5.72 -4.60 4.56
N ALA A 28 6.83 -4.61 3.83
CA ALA A 28 6.82 -4.41 2.38
C ALA A 28 6.12 -5.54 1.61
N LEU A 29 6.11 -6.75 2.16
CA LEU A 29 5.45 -7.93 1.58
C LEU A 29 3.99 -8.13 2.03
N GLY A 30 3.47 -7.28 2.90
CA GLY A 30 2.08 -7.39 3.39
C GLY A 30 1.86 -8.51 4.39
N ASN A 31 2.88 -8.90 5.15
CA ASN A 31 2.79 -9.89 6.23
C ASN A 31 3.44 -9.39 7.53
N ALA A 32 3.46 -8.08 7.77
CA ALA A 32 3.93 -7.54 9.03
C ALA A 32 3.07 -8.04 10.20
N THR A 33 3.74 -8.40 11.28
CA THR A 33 3.15 -8.79 12.56
C THR A 33 4.00 -8.20 13.69
N GLY A 34 3.42 -8.08 14.89
CA GLY A 34 4.13 -7.57 16.06
C GLY A 34 4.73 -6.19 15.79
N SER A 35 6.05 -6.05 15.99
CA SER A 35 6.77 -4.78 15.86
C SER A 35 6.88 -4.24 14.43
N ASP A 36 6.61 -5.07 13.42
CA ASP A 36 6.70 -4.64 12.02
C ASP A 36 5.42 -3.93 11.53
N VAL A 37 4.36 -3.93 12.33
CA VAL A 37 3.10 -3.23 12.03
C VAL A 37 3.29 -1.74 12.28
N VAL A 38 2.92 -0.91 11.30
CA VAL A 38 2.94 0.55 11.43
C VAL A 38 1.62 1.04 12.01
N HIS A 39 1.70 1.88 13.04
CA HIS A 39 0.56 2.50 13.70
C HIS A 39 0.49 3.99 13.34
N ASP A 40 -0.65 4.45 12.86
CA ASP A 40 -0.96 5.87 12.62
C ASP A 40 -2.28 6.22 13.33
N GLY A 41 -2.17 6.79 14.52
CA GLY A 41 -3.30 6.94 15.43
C GLY A 41 -3.96 5.59 15.74
N ASP A 42 -5.24 5.47 15.43
CA ASP A 42 -6.02 4.23 15.60
C ASP A 42 -5.88 3.25 14.42
N LEU A 43 -5.22 3.65 13.33
CA LEU A 43 -5.03 2.84 12.14
C LEU A 43 -3.79 1.95 12.28
N GLN A 44 -3.91 0.72 11.78
CA GLN A 44 -2.83 -0.25 11.77
C GLN A 44 -2.60 -0.74 10.34
N TYR A 45 -1.36 -0.60 9.89
CA TYR A 45 -0.93 -1.07 8.57
C TYR A 45 0.04 -2.23 8.77
N ASN A 46 -0.40 -3.43 8.40
CA ASN A 46 0.43 -4.62 8.28
C ASN A 46 1.02 -4.80 6.86
N SER A 47 0.80 -3.81 6.00
CA SER A 47 1.17 -3.79 4.59
C SER A 47 1.55 -2.38 4.18
N LEU A 48 2.78 -2.20 3.69
CA LEU A 48 3.23 -0.93 3.13
C LEU A 48 2.40 -0.53 1.92
N PHE A 49 1.91 -1.51 1.16
CA PHE A 49 1.00 -1.24 0.05
C PHE A 49 -0.28 -0.56 0.55
N ASP A 50 -0.87 -1.03 1.64
CA ASP A 50 -2.12 -0.47 2.20
C ASP A 50 -1.89 0.97 2.65
N ALA A 51 -0.77 1.25 3.31
CA ALA A 51 -0.38 2.61 3.70
C ALA A 51 -0.15 3.53 2.48
N MET A 52 0.49 3.04 1.41
CA MET A 52 0.69 3.79 0.17
C MET A 52 -0.63 4.12 -0.54
N ILE A 53 -1.60 3.20 -0.51
CA ILE A 53 -2.94 3.43 -1.06
C ILE A 53 -3.68 4.47 -0.24
N ASP A 54 -3.69 4.34 1.08
CA ASP A 54 -4.40 5.28 1.94
C ASP A 54 -3.81 6.70 1.85
N THR A 55 -2.47 6.80 1.76
CA THR A 55 -1.78 8.07 1.54
C THR A 55 -2.28 8.81 0.30
N ILE A 56 -2.47 8.10 -0.83
CA ILE A 56 -2.96 8.74 -2.07
C ILE A 56 -4.44 9.13 -1.97
N TYR A 57 -5.25 8.35 -1.24
CA TYR A 57 -6.64 8.72 -0.94
C TYR A 57 -6.72 9.99 -0.08
N VAL A 58 -5.94 10.07 1.00
CA VAL A 58 -5.86 11.26 1.87
C VAL A 58 -5.36 12.47 1.09
N ALA A 59 -4.34 12.31 0.25
CA ALA A 59 -3.83 13.38 -0.61
C ALA A 59 -4.90 13.86 -1.61
N ALA A 60 -5.62 12.96 -2.25
CA ALA A 60 -6.71 13.29 -3.18
C ALA A 60 -7.83 14.06 -2.48
N LYS A 61 -8.23 13.65 -1.27
CA LYS A 61 -9.23 14.37 -0.46
C LYS A 61 -8.81 15.80 -0.15
N LYS A 62 -7.55 16.02 0.24
CA LYS A 62 -7.02 17.36 0.57
C LYS A 62 -7.06 18.35 -0.60
N VAL A 63 -6.99 17.86 -1.84
CA VAL A 63 -7.06 18.70 -3.04
C VAL A 63 -8.47 18.77 -3.66
N GLY A 64 -9.51 18.36 -2.92
CA GLY A 64 -10.91 18.39 -3.37
C GLY A 64 -11.30 17.24 -4.32
N GLY A 65 -10.47 16.19 -4.41
CA GLY A 65 -10.68 15.01 -5.24
C GLY A 65 -11.52 13.90 -4.58
N GLU A 66 -12.48 14.24 -3.72
CA GLU A 66 -13.24 13.25 -2.92
C GLU A 66 -14.03 12.25 -3.79
N ALA A 67 -14.41 12.64 -5.00
CA ALA A 67 -15.10 11.78 -5.97
C ALA A 67 -14.14 11.02 -6.92
N LEU A 68 -12.82 11.12 -6.71
CA LEU A 68 -11.82 10.53 -7.59
C LEU A 68 -11.71 9.03 -7.34
N ARG A 69 -12.01 8.23 -8.37
CA ARG A 69 -11.75 6.79 -8.35
C ARG A 69 -10.26 6.55 -8.51
N ILE A 70 -9.61 5.98 -7.50
CA ILE A 70 -8.22 5.52 -7.60
C ILE A 70 -8.21 4.07 -8.12
N VAL A 71 -7.36 3.79 -9.10
CA VAL A 71 -7.17 2.45 -9.67
C VAL A 71 -5.69 2.11 -9.62
N VAL A 72 -5.37 0.97 -8.99
CA VAL A 72 -4.02 0.42 -9.02
C VAL A 72 -3.77 -0.14 -10.41
N ALA A 73 -2.94 0.53 -11.19
CA ALA A 73 -2.62 0.11 -12.55
C ALA A 73 -1.48 -0.92 -12.56
N LYS A 74 -0.47 -0.75 -11.71
CA LYS A 74 0.66 -1.69 -11.63
C LYS A 74 1.21 -1.79 -10.22
N THR A 75 1.58 -3.00 -9.86
CA THR A 75 2.44 -3.32 -8.72
C THR A 75 3.16 -4.63 -8.99
N GLY A 76 4.22 -4.93 -8.24
CA GLY A 76 4.91 -6.20 -8.34
C GLY A 76 6.22 -6.24 -7.54
N TRP A 77 6.84 -7.41 -7.57
CA TRP A 77 8.15 -7.66 -6.96
C TRP A 77 8.96 -8.57 -7.87
N SER A 78 10.19 -8.18 -8.20
CA SER A 78 11.03 -8.97 -9.11
C SER A 78 11.47 -10.30 -8.49
N SER A 79 11.46 -11.38 -9.28
CA SER A 79 11.92 -12.70 -8.85
C SER A 79 13.45 -12.86 -8.87
N ALA A 80 14.19 -11.92 -9.49
CA ALA A 80 15.64 -11.90 -9.59
C ALA A 80 16.20 -10.49 -9.87
N GLY A 81 17.52 -10.33 -9.85
CA GLY A 81 18.22 -9.12 -10.33
C GLY A 81 18.74 -8.15 -9.26
N ASN A 82 18.39 -8.33 -7.98
CA ASN A 82 18.85 -7.53 -6.85
C ASN A 82 19.17 -8.43 -5.64
N GLY A 83 20.02 -9.44 -5.86
CA GLY A 83 20.54 -10.33 -4.83
C GLY A 83 19.47 -10.96 -3.95
N ASN A 84 19.69 -10.93 -2.63
CA ASN A 84 18.78 -11.50 -1.64
C ASN A 84 17.45 -10.75 -1.48
N LYS A 85 17.28 -9.60 -2.13
CA LYS A 85 16.03 -8.80 -2.10
C LYS A 85 15.02 -9.21 -3.15
N THR A 86 15.46 -9.98 -4.15
CA THR A 86 14.62 -10.44 -5.28
C THR A 86 14.85 -11.92 -5.49
N THR A 87 13.95 -12.72 -4.95
CA THR A 87 13.98 -14.17 -5.11
C THR A 87 12.57 -14.65 -5.49
N ILE A 88 12.47 -15.82 -6.12
CA ILE A 88 11.17 -16.43 -6.46
C ILE A 88 10.26 -16.54 -5.21
N PRO A 89 10.74 -16.98 -4.03
CA PRO A 89 9.92 -16.99 -2.82
C PRO A 89 9.39 -15.60 -2.42
N ILE A 90 10.24 -14.57 -2.41
CA ILE A 90 9.84 -13.21 -2.04
C ILE A 90 8.79 -12.66 -3.01
N ALA A 91 9.03 -12.82 -4.32
CA ALA A 91 8.08 -12.37 -5.34
C ALA A 91 6.74 -13.09 -5.24
N ARG A 92 6.75 -14.40 -4.98
CA ARG A 92 5.52 -15.19 -4.75
C ARG A 92 4.76 -14.71 -3.51
N THR A 93 5.46 -14.47 -2.40
CA THR A 93 4.83 -13.93 -1.19
C THR A 93 4.17 -12.58 -1.48
N TYR A 94 4.87 -11.68 -2.17
CA TYR A 94 4.31 -10.38 -2.53
C TYR A 94 3.02 -10.51 -3.37
N VAL A 95 3.05 -11.33 -4.44
CA VAL A 95 1.87 -11.51 -5.31
C VAL A 95 0.71 -12.13 -4.55
N ASN A 96 0.94 -13.16 -3.75
CA ASN A 96 -0.10 -13.83 -2.97
C ASN A 96 -0.76 -12.88 -1.95
N ASN A 97 0.03 -12.05 -1.28
CA ASN A 97 -0.49 -11.08 -0.32
C ASN A 97 -1.13 -9.87 -1.00
N GLY A 98 -0.55 -9.39 -2.11
CA GLY A 98 -1.07 -8.27 -2.89
C GLY A 98 -2.44 -8.55 -3.51
N ILE A 99 -2.73 -9.79 -3.92
CA ILE A 99 -4.05 -10.20 -4.39
C ILE A 99 -5.12 -10.00 -3.32
N HIS A 100 -4.82 -10.29 -2.04
CA HIS A 100 -5.77 -10.04 -0.95
C HIS A 100 -6.09 -8.55 -0.78
N VAL A 101 -5.13 -7.66 -1.02
CA VAL A 101 -5.38 -6.22 -0.93
C VAL A 101 -6.21 -5.70 -2.09
N LEU A 102 -5.93 -6.17 -3.32
CA LEU A 102 -6.74 -5.80 -4.48
C LEU A 102 -8.21 -6.23 -4.30
N LEU A 103 -8.44 -7.42 -3.74
CA LEU A 103 -9.79 -7.89 -3.41
C LEU A 103 -10.49 -7.02 -2.36
N LYS A 104 -9.77 -6.52 -1.34
CA LYS A 104 -10.33 -5.56 -0.36
C LYS A 104 -10.78 -4.26 -1.02
N ILE A 105 -10.00 -3.75 -1.97
CA ILE A 105 -10.35 -2.53 -2.73
C ILE A 105 -11.59 -2.78 -3.59
N PHE A 106 -11.63 -3.89 -4.33
CA PHE A 106 -12.77 -4.23 -5.19
C PHE A 106 -14.07 -4.47 -4.41
N ASN A 107 -13.98 -5.09 -3.22
CA ASN A 107 -15.15 -5.39 -2.39
C ASN A 107 -15.56 -4.24 -1.47
N GLY A 108 -14.87 -3.08 -1.53
CA GLY A 108 -15.14 -1.95 -0.64
C GLY A 108 -14.89 -2.23 0.84
N THR A 109 -14.14 -3.29 1.16
CA THR A 109 -13.79 -3.69 2.53
C THR A 109 -12.40 -3.20 2.95
N PHE A 110 -11.81 -2.28 2.19
CA PHE A 110 -10.60 -1.58 2.61
C PHE A 110 -10.94 -0.68 3.82
N THR A 111 -10.66 -1.18 5.02
CA THR A 111 -11.00 -0.55 6.31
C THR A 111 -10.04 0.57 6.74
N GLY A 112 -9.07 0.96 5.88
CA GLY A 112 -8.12 2.03 6.19
C GLY A 112 -8.73 3.43 6.28
N MET A 113 -10.01 3.61 5.94
CA MET A 113 -10.69 4.90 6.04
C MET A 113 -11.65 4.96 7.24
N PRO A 114 -11.42 5.85 8.22
CA PRO A 114 -12.48 6.43 9.01
C PRO A 114 -13.38 7.26 8.07
N GLN A 115 -14.64 6.86 7.96
CA GLN A 115 -15.65 7.51 7.10
C GLN A 115 -15.94 8.98 7.48
N THR A 116 -15.38 9.50 8.58
CA THR A 116 -15.82 10.77 9.18
C THR A 116 -14.72 11.64 9.82
N GLY A 117 -13.43 11.31 9.66
CA GLY A 117 -12.33 12.05 10.29
C GLY A 117 -11.72 13.15 9.42
N THR A 118 -11.52 14.34 10.00
CA THR A 118 -10.50 15.29 9.53
C THR A 118 -9.15 14.78 10.05
N TYR A 119 -8.23 14.45 9.14
CA TYR A 119 -6.87 14.08 9.51
C TYR A 119 -6.04 15.35 9.74
N PRO A 120 -5.61 15.68 10.97
CA PRO A 120 -4.54 16.64 11.15
C PRO A 120 -3.25 15.99 10.62
N CYS A 121 -2.57 16.69 9.71
CA CYS A 121 -1.24 16.32 9.29
C CYS A 121 -0.30 16.72 10.43
N TYR A 122 0.50 15.79 10.94
CA TYR A 122 1.72 16.13 11.67
C TYR A 122 2.91 16.11 10.70
#